data_AF-X1FWP0-F1
#
_entry.id   AF-X1FWP0-F1
#
_cell.length_a   1.000
_cell.length_b   1.000
_cell.length_c   1.000
_cell.angle_alpha   90.00
_cell.angle_beta   90.00
_cell.angle_gamma   90.00
#
_symmetry.space_group_name_H-M   'P 1'
#
loop_
_entity.id
_entity.type
_entity.pdbx_description
1 polymer ?
#
loop_
_entity_poly.entity_id
_entity_poly.type
_entity_poly.pdbx_seq_one_letter_code
_entity_poly.pdbx_strand_id
1 'polypeptide(L)' 'MSNKTGYGCTNFLITKGASTDGSTMITYAADSHVLYGELCFRPAANYPEGAIFEVYEWDTGKFLGK' A
#
# COMPACT_ATOMS: atom_id res chain seq x y z
N MET A 1 15.08 19.61 -20.77
CA MET A 1 15.21 18.27 -20.18
C MET A 1 14.39 18.27 -18.90
N SER A 2 13.28 17.55 -18.86
CA SER A 2 12.46 17.42 -17.65
C SER A 2 13.14 16.42 -16.72
N ASN A 3 13.63 16.89 -15.58
CA ASN A 3 14.23 16.04 -14.54
C ASN A 3 13.11 15.21 -13.90
N LYS A 4 12.88 14.00 -14.41
CA LYS A 4 11.93 13.06 -13.81
C LYS A 4 12.63 12.39 -12.63
N THR A 5 12.45 12.92 -11.43
CA THR A 5 12.77 12.18 -10.20
C THR A 5 11.90 10.92 -10.18
N GLY A 6 12.52 9.76 -10.32
CA GLY A 6 11.82 8.48 -10.21
C GLY A 6 11.47 8.23 -8.76
N TYR A 7 10.18 8.10 -8.44
CA TYR A 7 9.75 7.48 -7.20
C TYR A 7 10.12 6.00 -7.30
N GLY A 8 11.27 5.64 -6.71
CA GLY A 8 11.76 4.28 -6.67
C GLY A 8 10.93 3.47 -5.67
N CYS A 9 10.58 2.26 -6.03
CA CYS A 9 10.15 1.26 -5.07
C CYS A 9 10.69 -0.08 -5.53
N THR A 10 11.01 -0.96 -4.57
CA THR A 10 11.47 -2.32 -4.89
C THR A 10 10.53 -3.35 -4.29
N ASN A 11 10.16 -4.37 -5.07
CA ASN A 11 9.23 -5.41 -4.67
C ASN A 11 9.82 -6.79 -4.93
N PHE A 12 9.62 -7.73 -4.01
CA PHE A 12 9.84 -9.16 -4.24
C PHE A 12 8.57 -9.94 -3.98
N LEU A 13 8.29 -10.89 -4.86
CA LEU A 13 7.24 -11.89 -4.71
C LEU A 13 7.91 -13.26 -4.54
N ILE A 14 7.68 -13.90 -3.39
CA ILE A 14 8.25 -15.21 -3.07
C ILE A 14 7.12 -16.21 -3.03
N THR A 15 7.17 -17.19 -3.91
CA THR A 15 6.22 -18.31 -3.93
C THR A 15 6.60 -19.35 -2.87
N LYS A 16 5.63 -20.15 -2.44
CA LYS A 16 5.82 -21.23 -1.45
C LYS A 16 7.08 -22.08 -1.70
N GLY A 17 7.33 -22.51 -2.93
CA GLY A 17 8.47 -23.37 -3.26
C GLY A 17 9.82 -22.64 -3.34
N ALA A 18 9.84 -21.31 -3.37
CA ALA A 18 11.05 -20.50 -3.40
C ALA A 18 11.50 -20.03 -2.01
N SER A 19 10.66 -20.21 -0.99
CA SER A 19 10.99 -19.92 0.42
C SER A 19 11.62 -21.13 1.11
N THR A 20 12.39 -20.90 2.17
CA THR A 20 13.01 -21.97 2.97
C THR A 20 12.05 -22.66 3.92
N ASP A 21 10.91 -22.05 4.22
CA ASP A 21 9.93 -22.51 5.20
C ASP A 21 8.54 -22.84 4.59
N GLY A 22 8.37 -22.66 3.29
CA GLY A 22 7.10 -22.89 2.60
C GLY A 22 6.09 -21.76 2.75
N SER A 23 6.48 -20.58 3.25
CA SER A 23 5.64 -19.38 3.27
C SER A 23 5.54 -18.71 1.89
N THR A 24 4.51 -17.87 1.70
CA THR A 24 4.39 -16.97 0.55
C THR A 24 4.59 -15.55 1.05
N MET A 25 5.38 -14.74 0.35
CA MET A 25 5.67 -13.37 0.76
C MET A 25 5.38 -12.38 -0.37
N ILE A 26 4.73 -11.28 -0.01
CA ILE A 26 4.55 -10.10 -0.86
C ILE A 26 5.25 -8.98 -0.11
N THR A 27 6.31 -8.42 -0.69
CA THR A 27 7.16 -7.44 -0.03
C THR A 27 7.22 -6.15 -0.84
N TYR A 28 7.33 -5.03 -0.14
CA TYR A 28 7.43 -3.70 -0.72
C TYR A 28 8.39 -2.86 0.11
N ALA A 29 9.49 -2.41 -0.51
CA ALA A 29 10.36 -1.39 0.02
C ALA A 29 9.90 -0.04 -0.53
N ALA A 30 9.26 0.74 0.35
CA ALA A 30 8.83 2.10 0.05
C ALA A 30 10.02 3.06 0.20
N ASP A 31 10.51 3.65 -0.90
CA ASP A 31 11.59 4.63 -0.83
C ASP A 31 11.03 6.00 -0.40
N SER A 32 10.58 6.08 0.84
CA SER A 32 10.09 7.29 1.49
C SER A 32 10.79 7.46 2.85
N HIS A 33 11.87 8.26 2.87
CA HIS A 33 12.72 8.42 4.06
C HIS A 33 12.04 9.16 5.23
N VAL A 34 10.82 9.65 5.06
CA VAL A 34 10.12 10.48 6.05
C VAL A 34 8.73 9.96 6.43
N LEU A 35 8.24 8.90 5.76
CA LEU A 35 6.91 8.34 6.01
C LEU A 35 7.04 6.85 6.32
N TYR A 36 7.42 6.56 7.56
CA TYR A 36 7.31 5.21 8.12
C TYR A 36 5.88 5.06 8.64
N GLY A 37 5.00 4.46 7.83
CA GLY A 37 3.59 4.30 8.18
C GLY A 37 3.36 3.54 9.49
N GLU A 38 2.13 3.56 9.99
CA GLU A 38 1.72 2.79 11.17
C GLU A 38 1.02 1.48 10.79
N LEU A 39 1.21 0.45 11.60
CA LEU A 39 0.43 -0.79 11.47
C LEU A 39 -0.92 -0.62 12.16
N CYS A 40 -1.94 -0.27 11.38
CA CYS A 40 -3.30 -0.09 11.87
C CYS A 40 -4.15 -1.36 11.72
N PHE A 41 -4.82 -1.76 12.80
CA PHE A 41 -5.83 -2.81 12.79
C PHE A 41 -7.23 -2.21 12.67
N ARG A 42 -8.00 -2.67 11.69
CA ARG A 42 -9.42 -2.32 11.51
C ARG A 42 -10.24 -3.61 11.54
N PRO A 43 -11.22 -3.76 12.45
CA PRO A 43 -12.07 -4.94 12.50
C PRO A 43 -12.84 -5.16 11.19
N ALA A 44 -13.23 -6.41 10.92
CA ALA A 44 -14.10 -6.72 9.80
C ALA A 44 -15.44 -5.97 9.91
N ALA A 45 -15.90 -5.42 8.79
CA ALA A 45 -17.17 -4.71 8.69
C ALA A 45 -18.04 -5.32 7.60
N ASN A 46 -19.36 -5.28 7.82
CA ASN A 46 -20.34 -5.65 6.81
C ASN A 46 -20.73 -4.38 6.04
N TYR A 47 -20.50 -4.38 4.74
CA TYR A 47 -20.85 -3.27 3.88
C TYR A 47 -22.14 -3.63 3.11
N PRO A 48 -23.18 -2.78 3.15
CA PRO A 48 -24.39 -3.02 2.37
C PRO A 48 -24.12 -2.91 0.87
N GLU A 49 -25.02 -3.46 0.05
CA GLU A 49 -24.96 -3.30 -1.40
C GLU A 49 -24.94 -1.82 -1.78
N GLY A 50 -24.02 -1.45 -2.68
CA GLY A 50 -23.82 -0.07 -3.10
C GLY A 50 -23.05 0.82 -2.11
N ALA A 51 -22.44 0.26 -1.07
CA ALA A 51 -21.52 1.01 -0.21
C ALA A 51 -20.34 1.57 -1.01
N ILE A 52 -20.01 2.84 -0.75
CA ILE A 52 -18.93 3.57 -1.43
C ILE A 52 -17.95 4.09 -0.37
N PHE A 53 -16.65 4.03 -0.67
CA PHE A 53 -15.59 4.58 0.18
C PHE A 53 -15.07 5.88 -0.41
N GLU A 54 -15.28 6.98 0.31
CA GLU A 54 -14.71 8.27 -0.07
C GLU A 54 -13.21 8.28 0.18
N VAL A 55 -12.43 8.55 -0.86
CA VAL A 55 -10.97 8.58 -0.80
C VAL A 55 -10.52 10.02 -0.62
N TYR A 56 -9.75 10.26 0.43
CA TYR A 56 -9.10 11.53 0.70
C TYR A 56 -7.58 11.33 0.68
N GLU A 57 -6.88 12.27 0.05
CA GLU A 57 -5.43 12.35 0.13
C GLU A 57 -5.04 12.72 1.57
N TRP A 58 -4.09 11.98 2.14
CA TRP A 58 -3.77 12.03 3.56
C TRP A 58 -3.11 13.35 3.97
N ASP A 59 -2.20 13.90 3.16
CA ASP A 59 -1.40 15.08 3.52
C ASP A 59 -2.18 16.40 3.38
N THR A 60 -3.03 16.50 2.35
CA THR A 60 -3.77 17.72 1.99
C THR A 60 -5.24 17.66 2.36
N GLY A 61 -5.77 16.48 2.72
CA GLY A 61 -7.20 16.26 2.92
C GLY A 61 -8.03 16.41 1.65
N LYS A 62 -7.39 16.41 0.47
CA LYS A 62 -8.08 16.60 -0.81
C LYS A 62 -8.95 15.40 -1.13
N PHE A 63 -10.22 15.64 -1.43
CA PHE A 63 -11.12 14.61 -1.93
C PHE A 63 -10.66 14.12 -3.32
N LEU A 64 -10.44 12.81 -3.45
CA LEU A 64 -9.98 12.14 -4.67
C LEU A 64 -11.10 11.40 -5.41
N GLY A 65 -12.20 11.07 -4.73
CA GLY A 65 -13.34 10.40 -5.35
C GLY A 65 -14.11 9.51 -4.40
N LYS A 66 -15.18 8.91 -4.93
CA LYS A 66 -16.05 7.93 -4.27
C LYS A 66 -16.15 6.72 -5.19
#